data_AF-A0A516SIT1-F1
#
_entry.id   AF-A0A516SIT1-F1
#
_cell.length_a   1.000
_cell.length_b   1.000
_cell.length_c   1.000
_cell.angle_alpha   90.00
_cell.angle_beta   90.00
_cell.angle_gamma   90.00
#
_symmetry.space_group_name_H-M   'P 1'
#
loop_
_entity.id
_entity.type
_entity.pdbx_description
1 polymer ?
#
loop_
_entity_poly.entity_id
_entity_poly.type
_entity_poly.pdbx_seq_one_letter_code
_entity_poly.pdbx_strand_id
1 'polypeptide(L)'
;MSDARRELILDELGLLPLWTRRELLAERQAETASETLAEPILAIAPTPAARPAPLVKAHPAPPPPVAAEPVQPALVAPENNARAAAIAAMDWQALQAGVASCTACGLCQSRNRTVFGVGNPGADWLVVGEAPGAEEDRQGEPFVGQAGRLLDSMLEAVDRNRKENVFILNTLKCRPPQNRNPTPEEIALCAPFLHRQVELIKPKVIFAVGRFAVQSLLNREATIASLRGKTHDYRGIPVIVSYHPAYLLRNMPDKSKAWQDLVLAKKTLAAAV
;
A
#
# COMPACT_ATOMS: atom_id res chain seq x y z
N MET A 1 -15.18 -8.27 -34.81
CA MET A 1 -16.27 -7.29 -34.97
C MET A 1 -15.82 -6.31 -36.03
N SER A 2 -16.66 -5.95 -37.01
CA SER A 2 -16.25 -4.99 -38.04
C SER A 2 -15.90 -3.64 -37.41
N ASP A 3 -14.87 -2.97 -37.93
CA ASP A 3 -14.40 -1.68 -37.41
C ASP A 3 -15.53 -0.64 -37.39
N ALA A 4 -16.41 -0.67 -38.40
CA ALA A 4 -17.60 0.19 -38.48
C ALA A 4 -18.58 0.00 -37.30
N ARG A 5 -18.76 -1.23 -36.82
CA ARG A 5 -19.66 -1.50 -35.68
C ARG A 5 -19.05 -1.03 -34.36
N ARG A 6 -17.73 -1.07 -34.25
CA ARG A 6 -17.01 -0.60 -33.07
C ARG A 6 -17.06 0.93 -32.97
N GLU A 7 -16.91 1.63 -34.09
CA GLU A 7 -16.94 3.09 -34.15
C GLU A 7 -18.32 3.65 -33.75
N LEU A 8 -19.39 3.04 -34.25
CA LEU A 8 -20.77 3.39 -33.88
C LEU A 8 -21.06 3.24 -32.38
N ILE A 9 -20.53 2.18 -31.76
CA ILE A 9 -20.67 1.97 -30.30
C ILE A 9 -19.90 3.04 -29.51
N LEU A 10 -18.72 3.44 -30.00
CA LEU A 10 -17.89 4.45 -29.33
C LEU A 10 -18.48 5.86 -29.44
N ASP A 11 -19.13 6.16 -30.56
CA ASP A 11 -19.86 7.41 -30.77
C ASP A 11 -21.05 7.53 -29.80
N GLU A 12 -21.86 6.48 -29.69
CA GLU A 12 -23.02 6.47 -28.78
C GLU A 12 -22.64 6.53 -27.30
N LEU A 13 -21.43 6.10 -26.95
CA LEU A 13 -20.90 6.23 -25.60
C LEU A 13 -20.25 7.61 -25.35
N GLY A 14 -20.21 8.51 -26.34
CA GLY A 14 -19.59 9.84 -26.24
C GLY A 14 -18.07 9.78 -26.09
N LEU A 15 -17.44 8.70 -26.56
CA LEU A 15 -16.00 8.44 -26.40
C LEU A 15 -15.18 8.83 -27.63
N LEU A 16 -15.83 9.41 -28.65
CA LEU A 16 -15.16 10.02 -29.80
C LEU A 16 -14.93 11.53 -29.57
N PRO A 17 -13.79 12.09 -30.04
CA PRO A 17 -12.73 11.40 -30.76
C PRO A 17 -11.84 10.55 -29.85
N LEU A 18 -11.38 9.39 -30.35
CA LEU A 18 -10.37 8.60 -29.64
C LEU A 18 -9.03 9.33 -29.64
N TRP A 19 -8.56 9.68 -28.44
CA TRP A 19 -7.23 10.25 -28.26
C TRP A 19 -6.16 9.22 -28.60
N THR A 20 -5.45 9.44 -29.69
CA THR A 20 -4.36 8.57 -30.14
C THR A 20 -3.02 9.24 -29.86
N ARG A 21 -2.02 8.48 -29.41
CA ARG A 21 -0.66 9.02 -29.21
C ARG A 21 -0.11 9.50 -30.55
N ARG A 22 0.55 10.67 -30.55
CA ARG A 22 1.11 11.29 -31.76
C ARG A 22 2.07 10.36 -32.52
N GLU A 23 2.81 9.52 -31.82
CA GLU A 23 3.71 8.50 -32.39
C GLU A 23 2.95 7.50 -33.27
N LEU A 24 1.81 6.97 -32.79
CA LEU A 24 0.98 6.01 -33.52
C LEU A 24 0.25 6.66 -34.71
N LEU A 25 -0.08 7.95 -34.60
CA LEU A 25 -0.62 8.74 -35.72
C LEU A 25 0.42 8.89 -36.83
N ALA A 26 1.68 9.16 -36.48
CA ALA A 26 2.77 9.25 -37.44
C ALA A 26 3.07 7.91 -38.12
N GLU A 27 3.01 6.80 -37.37
CA GLU A 27 3.17 5.44 -37.92
C GLU A 27 2.04 5.09 -38.90
N ARG A 28 0.77 5.35 -38.55
CA ARG A 28 -0.37 5.11 -39.47
C ARG A 28 -0.32 5.99 -40.71
N GLN A 29 0.13 7.24 -40.58
CA GLN A 29 0.34 8.15 -41.71
C GLN A 29 1.51 7.71 -42.60
N ALA A 30 2.57 7.12 -42.01
CA ALA A 30 3.70 6.58 -42.75
C ALA A 30 3.34 5.26 -43.47
N GLU A 31 2.55 4.38 -42.84
CA GLU A 31 2.03 3.15 -43.48
C GLU A 31 1.11 3.47 -44.66
N THR A 32 0.19 4.41 -44.50
CA THR A 32 -0.70 4.85 -45.60
C THR A 32 0.04 5.61 -46.71
N ALA A 33 1.14 6.31 -46.38
CA ALA A 33 2.00 6.94 -47.40
C ALA A 33 2.86 5.91 -48.15
N SER A 34 3.28 4.82 -47.50
CA SER A 34 4.17 3.80 -48.06
C SER A 34 3.46 2.78 -48.97
N GLU A 35 2.14 2.65 -48.89
CA GLU A 35 1.37 1.80 -49.82
C GLU A 35 1.16 2.46 -51.21
N THR A 36 1.46 3.76 -51.37
CA THR A 36 1.07 4.51 -52.58
C THR A 36 2.19 4.72 -53.61
N LEU A 37 3.45 4.35 -53.38
CA LEU A 37 4.52 4.57 -54.37
C LEU A 37 5.49 3.39 -54.48
N ALA A 38 5.55 2.86 -55.70
CA ALA A 38 6.31 1.71 -56.14
C ALA A 38 7.85 1.88 -56.15
N GLU A 39 8.52 0.73 -56.07
CA GLU A 39 9.90 0.41 -56.49
C GLU A 39 10.27 0.88 -57.94
N PRO A 40 11.55 0.84 -58.43
CA PRO A 40 12.79 0.29 -57.84
C PRO A 40 14.13 1.07 -58.12
N ILE A 41 15.24 0.42 -57.71
CA ILE A 41 16.61 0.33 -58.31
C ILE A 41 17.79 1.21 -57.78
N LEU A 42 18.79 0.46 -57.26
CA LEU A 42 20.27 0.52 -57.49
C LEU A 42 21.23 1.04 -56.39
N ALA A 43 21.69 0.06 -55.59
CA ALA A 43 23.07 -0.33 -55.25
C ALA A 43 24.17 0.72 -54.98
N ILE A 44 24.79 0.62 -53.78
CA ILE A 44 26.24 0.84 -53.54
C ILE A 44 26.79 -0.22 -52.56
N ALA A 45 28.02 -0.65 -52.83
CA ALA A 45 28.79 -1.81 -52.36
C ALA A 45 29.39 -1.73 -50.92
N PRO A 46 30.02 -2.80 -50.37
CA PRO A 46 30.08 -3.12 -48.94
C PRO A 46 31.46 -2.95 -48.26
N THR A 47 31.48 -2.87 -46.92
CA THR A 47 32.47 -3.46 -45.95
C THR A 47 32.24 -2.93 -44.52
N PRO A 48 32.79 -3.53 -43.42
CA PRO A 48 33.22 -4.90 -43.16
C PRO A 48 32.58 -5.51 -41.89
N ALA A 49 32.93 -6.78 -41.64
CA ALA A 49 32.36 -7.71 -40.66
C ALA A 49 32.38 -7.28 -39.18
N ALA A 50 31.26 -7.54 -38.50
CA ALA A 50 31.09 -7.44 -37.06
C ALA A 50 31.77 -8.61 -36.32
N ARG A 51 32.52 -8.29 -35.26
CA ARG A 51 33.03 -9.27 -34.29
C ARG A 51 31.87 -9.82 -33.46
N PRO A 52 31.85 -11.13 -33.13
CA PRO A 52 30.83 -11.69 -32.26
C PRO A 52 30.99 -11.19 -30.83
N ALA A 53 29.87 -10.80 -30.21
CA ALA A 53 29.78 -10.52 -28.79
C ALA A 53 30.02 -11.82 -27.97
N PRO A 54 30.66 -11.75 -26.80
CA PRO A 54 30.88 -12.92 -25.97
C PRO A 54 29.58 -13.44 -25.34
N LEU A 55 29.40 -14.76 -25.41
CA LEU A 55 28.39 -15.54 -24.71
C LEU A 55 28.44 -15.26 -23.20
N VAL A 56 27.40 -14.65 -22.66
CA VAL A 56 27.16 -14.54 -21.22
C VAL A 56 26.82 -15.94 -20.71
N LYS A 57 27.66 -16.48 -19.81
CA LYS A 57 27.43 -17.75 -19.13
C LYS A 57 26.18 -17.63 -18.26
N ALA A 58 25.24 -18.56 -18.43
CA ALA A 58 24.08 -18.71 -17.56
C ALA A 58 24.53 -18.99 -16.11
N HIS A 59 24.06 -18.19 -15.16
CA HIS A 59 24.13 -18.52 -13.75
C HIS A 59 23.16 -19.66 -13.42
N PRO A 60 23.55 -20.64 -12.58
CA PRO A 60 22.66 -21.71 -12.16
C PRO A 60 21.53 -21.15 -11.27
N ALA A 61 20.34 -21.71 -11.45
CA ALA A 61 19.15 -21.40 -10.68
C ALA A 61 19.36 -21.67 -9.17
N PRO A 62 18.78 -20.86 -8.26
CA PRO A 62 18.84 -21.13 -6.84
C PRO A 62 18.01 -22.39 -6.49
N PRO A 63 18.42 -23.16 -5.46
CA PRO A 63 17.68 -24.35 -5.03
C PRO A 63 16.31 -23.96 -4.43
N PRO A 64 15.34 -24.89 -4.44
CA PRO A 64 14.00 -24.64 -3.91
C PRO A 64 14.04 -24.38 -2.39
N PRO A 65 13.12 -23.56 -1.85
CA PRO A 65 13.06 -23.30 -0.43
C PRO A 65 12.64 -24.57 0.32
N VAL A 66 13.49 -25.01 1.25
CA VAL A 66 13.17 -26.06 2.22
C VAL A 66 12.05 -25.53 3.11
N ALA A 67 10.97 -26.32 3.24
CA ALA A 67 9.83 -26.01 4.08
C ALA A 67 10.29 -25.80 5.53
N ALA A 68 10.05 -24.60 6.06
CA ALA A 68 10.23 -24.30 7.47
C ALA A 68 9.05 -24.90 8.25
N GLU A 69 9.35 -25.77 9.21
CA GLU A 69 8.40 -26.27 10.19
C GLU A 69 7.87 -25.11 11.07
N PRO A 70 6.61 -25.21 11.57
CA PRO A 70 5.99 -24.16 12.36
C PRO A 70 6.65 -24.03 13.73
N VAL A 71 7.39 -22.94 13.92
CA VAL A 71 7.87 -22.52 15.24
C VAL A 71 6.66 -22.03 16.05
N GLN A 72 6.30 -22.77 17.09
CA GLN A 72 5.30 -22.34 18.06
C GLN A 72 5.78 -21.05 18.77
N PRO A 73 4.93 -20.03 18.99
CA PRO A 73 5.37 -18.81 19.66
C PRO A 73 5.76 -19.14 21.11
N ALA A 74 7.03 -18.94 21.43
CA ALA A 74 7.52 -18.93 22.80
C ALA A 74 6.79 -17.86 23.62
N LEU A 75 6.40 -18.24 24.82
CA LEU A 75 5.71 -17.43 25.81
C LEU A 75 6.39 -16.07 26.02
N VAL A 76 5.63 -14.99 25.85
CA VAL A 76 6.09 -13.60 25.95
C VAL A 76 6.40 -13.26 27.42
N ALA A 77 7.57 -12.64 27.68
CA ALA A 77 8.08 -12.29 29.00
C ALA A 77 7.13 -11.38 29.84
N PRO A 78 7.18 -11.45 31.19
CA PRO A 78 6.29 -10.70 32.10
C PRO A 78 6.42 -9.17 32.00
N GLU A 79 7.59 -8.65 31.61
CA GLU A 79 7.85 -7.21 31.46
C GLU A 79 7.02 -6.56 30.34
N ASN A 80 6.74 -7.31 29.27
CA ASN A 80 5.89 -6.83 28.18
C ASN A 80 4.45 -6.60 28.64
N ASN A 81 3.98 -7.36 29.64
CA ASN A 81 2.61 -7.25 30.14
C ASN A 81 2.44 -6.03 31.06
N ALA A 82 3.41 -5.75 31.93
CA ALA A 82 3.40 -4.56 32.78
C ALA A 82 3.47 -3.26 31.96
N ARG A 83 4.34 -3.22 30.93
CA ARG A 83 4.41 -2.08 30.01
C ARG A 83 3.12 -1.90 29.22
N ALA A 84 2.53 -2.97 28.71
CA ALA A 84 1.27 -2.91 27.99
C ALA A 84 0.13 -2.35 28.88
N ALA A 85 0.07 -2.78 30.15
CA ALA A 85 -0.90 -2.25 31.12
C ALA A 85 -0.68 -0.76 31.41
N ALA A 86 0.57 -0.31 31.56
CA ALA A 86 0.88 1.10 31.74
C ALA A 86 0.46 1.94 30.53
N ILE A 87 0.71 1.45 29.30
CA ILE A 87 0.26 2.12 28.06
C ILE A 87 -1.26 2.14 27.97
N ALA A 88 -1.94 1.07 28.35
CA ALA A 88 -3.40 0.99 28.35
C ALA A 88 -4.07 2.01 29.30
N ALA A 89 -3.36 2.47 30.33
CA ALA A 89 -3.85 3.50 31.25
C ALA A 89 -3.62 4.94 30.75
N MET A 90 -2.81 5.15 29.70
CA MET A 90 -2.47 6.50 29.22
C MET A 90 -3.68 7.21 28.60
N ASP A 91 -3.84 8.49 28.86
CA ASP A 91 -4.70 9.36 28.05
C ASP A 91 -4.03 9.72 26.71
N TRP A 92 -4.70 10.51 25.86
CA TRP A 92 -4.19 10.85 24.53
C TRP A 92 -2.84 11.58 24.57
N GLN A 93 -2.68 12.54 25.49
CA GLN A 93 -1.47 13.36 25.58
C GLN A 93 -0.30 12.53 26.11
N ALA A 94 -0.54 11.72 27.16
CA ALA A 94 0.44 10.78 27.70
C ALA A 94 0.84 9.74 26.65
N LEU A 95 -0.09 9.26 25.83
CA LEU A 95 0.19 8.30 24.76
C LEU A 95 1.09 8.90 23.68
N GLN A 96 0.81 10.14 23.26
CA GLN A 96 1.63 10.85 22.28
C GLN A 96 3.05 11.09 22.80
N ALA A 97 3.18 11.52 24.06
CA ALA A 97 4.49 11.68 24.71
C ALA A 97 5.23 10.33 24.84
N GLY A 98 4.52 9.29 25.26
CA GLY A 98 5.07 7.94 25.42
C GLY A 98 5.57 7.33 24.11
N VAL A 99 4.90 7.59 22.98
CA VAL A 99 5.41 7.21 21.66
C VAL A 99 6.66 8.00 21.31
N ALA A 100 6.65 9.33 21.49
CA ALA A 100 7.77 10.21 21.14
C ALA A 100 9.08 9.83 21.88
N SER A 101 8.98 9.43 23.15
CA SER A 101 10.11 9.01 23.98
C SER A 101 10.39 7.50 23.98
N CYS A 102 9.66 6.70 23.20
CA CYS A 102 9.74 5.24 23.27
C CYS A 102 11.14 4.72 22.87
N THR A 103 11.74 3.88 23.71
CA THR A 103 13.03 3.21 23.46
C THR A 103 12.93 1.68 23.50
N ALA A 104 11.71 1.12 23.51
CA ALA A 104 11.45 -0.28 23.78
C ALA A 104 12.00 -1.29 22.74
N CYS A 105 12.40 -0.84 21.54
CA CYS A 105 12.99 -1.71 20.51
C CYS A 105 14.14 -0.98 19.78
N GLY A 106 14.98 -1.73 19.06
CA GLY A 106 16.15 -1.20 18.36
C GLY A 106 15.86 -0.13 17.30
N LEU A 107 14.62 -0.02 16.80
CA LEU A 107 14.22 1.01 15.83
C LEU A 107 14.36 2.44 16.37
N CYS A 108 14.41 2.60 17.69
CA CYS A 108 14.64 3.91 18.32
C CYS A 108 16.01 4.50 18.02
N GLN A 109 16.99 3.66 17.66
CA GLN A 109 18.37 4.06 17.40
C GLN A 109 18.56 4.61 15.98
N SER A 110 17.72 4.18 15.03
CA SER A 110 17.86 4.53 13.61
C SER A 110 16.83 5.53 13.09
N ARG A 111 15.74 5.76 13.82
CA ARG A 111 14.70 6.71 13.42
C ARG A 111 15.18 8.15 13.55
N ASN A 112 14.63 9.05 12.74
CA ASN A 112 14.74 10.49 12.97
C ASN A 112 13.58 10.97 13.85
N ARG A 113 12.34 10.68 13.45
CA ARG A 113 11.13 11.02 14.21
C ARG A 113 10.22 9.82 14.35
N THR A 114 9.53 9.75 15.48
CA THR A 114 8.41 8.82 15.62
C THR A 114 7.21 9.35 14.86
N VAL A 115 6.44 8.44 14.27
CA VAL A 115 5.23 8.75 13.51
C VAL A 115 4.03 8.22 14.29
N PHE A 116 3.40 9.11 15.06
CA PHE A 116 2.29 8.75 15.96
C PHE A 116 1.03 8.38 15.17
N GLY A 117 0.64 9.28 14.27
CA GLY A 117 -0.63 9.30 13.55
C GLY A 117 -1.07 10.74 13.31
N VAL A 118 -1.91 10.98 12.31
CA VAL A 118 -2.49 12.30 12.02
C VAL A 118 -3.97 12.17 11.70
N GLY A 119 -4.71 13.22 12.04
CA GLY A 119 -6.10 13.41 11.69
C GLY A 119 -6.98 13.68 12.90
N ASN A 120 -8.29 13.49 12.74
CA ASN A 120 -9.25 13.78 13.80
C ASN A 120 -9.25 12.67 14.87
N PRO A 121 -8.88 12.94 16.15
CA PRO A 121 -8.88 11.93 17.21
C PRO A 121 -10.27 11.34 17.53
N GLY A 122 -11.36 11.98 17.09
CA GLY A 122 -12.73 11.45 17.16
C GLY A 122 -13.26 10.94 15.82
N ALA A 123 -12.38 10.54 14.89
CA ALA A 123 -12.78 10.06 13.58
C ALA A 123 -13.50 8.70 13.66
N ASP A 124 -14.63 8.60 12.96
CA ASP A 124 -15.36 7.34 12.78
C ASP A 124 -14.61 6.35 11.87
N TRP A 125 -13.62 6.81 11.10
CA TRP A 125 -12.83 5.99 10.18
C TRP A 125 -11.35 6.02 10.53
N LEU A 126 -10.78 4.86 10.85
CA LEU A 126 -9.36 4.71 11.14
C LEU A 126 -8.65 3.99 9.99
N VAL A 127 -7.57 4.55 9.47
CA VAL A 127 -6.68 3.89 8.52
C VAL A 127 -5.42 3.40 9.23
N VAL A 128 -5.10 2.11 9.04
CA VAL A 128 -3.93 1.47 9.66
C VAL A 128 -2.99 0.94 8.59
N GLY A 129 -1.79 1.52 8.51
CA GLY A 129 -0.70 1.06 7.66
C GLY A 129 0.32 0.19 8.39
N GLU A 130 1.40 -0.15 7.67
CA GLU A 130 2.44 -1.07 8.14
C GLU A 130 3.48 -0.36 9.02
N ALA A 131 4.33 0.46 8.41
CA ALA A 131 5.42 1.17 9.08
C ALA A 131 5.75 2.48 8.35
N PRO A 132 6.40 3.45 9.01
CA PRO A 132 6.86 4.67 8.37
C PRO A 132 7.92 4.39 7.31
N GLY A 133 7.84 5.13 6.19
CA GLY A 133 8.90 5.20 5.19
C GLY A 133 9.90 6.33 5.49
N ALA A 134 10.78 6.60 4.54
CA ALA A 134 11.82 7.62 4.69
C ALA A 134 11.27 9.04 4.86
N GLU A 135 10.21 9.36 4.12
CA GLU A 135 9.62 10.68 4.15
C GLU A 135 8.80 10.89 5.44
N GLU A 136 8.09 9.84 5.86
CA GLU A 136 7.34 9.82 7.11
C GLU A 136 8.28 9.97 8.32
N ASP A 137 9.41 9.28 8.34
CA ASP A 137 10.44 9.39 9.39
C ASP A 137 11.07 10.79 9.45
N ARG A 138 11.21 11.45 8.30
CA ARG A 138 11.73 12.82 8.21
C ARG A 138 10.74 13.85 8.75
N GLN A 139 9.46 13.71 8.41
CA GLN A 139 8.43 14.68 8.75
C GLN A 139 7.80 14.42 10.13
N GLY A 140 7.66 13.16 10.54
CA GLY A 140 6.92 12.74 11.73
C GLY A 140 5.44 12.43 11.46
N GLU A 141 5.02 12.43 10.20
CA GLU A 141 3.63 12.23 9.77
C GLU A 141 3.49 10.99 8.91
N PRO A 142 2.40 10.20 9.03
CA PRO A 142 2.21 9.00 8.24
C PRO A 142 1.71 9.35 6.84
N PHE A 143 2.08 8.50 5.87
CA PHE A 143 1.59 8.59 4.49
C PHE A 143 1.77 10.00 3.90
N VAL A 144 3.00 10.50 3.88
CA VAL A 144 3.36 11.80 3.25
C VAL A 144 4.12 11.63 1.93
N GLY A 145 4.65 10.43 1.66
CA GLY A 145 5.28 10.09 0.38
C GLY A 145 4.28 9.85 -0.77
N GLN A 146 4.76 9.31 -1.89
CA GLN A 146 3.92 9.00 -3.06
C GLN A 146 2.76 8.04 -2.73
N ALA A 147 3.03 7.02 -1.90
CA ALA A 147 2.02 6.10 -1.40
C ALA A 147 0.93 6.84 -0.60
N GLY A 148 1.32 7.87 0.14
CA GLY A 148 0.40 8.70 0.90
C GLY A 148 -0.49 9.58 0.04
N ARG A 149 0.07 10.19 -1.02
CA ARG A 149 -0.74 10.94 -1.99
C ARG A 149 -1.79 10.08 -2.66
N LEU A 150 -1.45 8.83 -3.01
CA LEU A 150 -2.43 7.88 -3.54
C LEU A 150 -3.51 7.54 -2.50
N LEU A 151 -3.13 7.35 -1.23
CA LEU A 151 -4.08 7.12 -0.15
C LEU A 151 -5.03 8.32 0.03
N ASP A 152 -4.52 9.55 -0.05
CA ASP A 152 -5.36 10.74 0.02
C ASP A 152 -6.39 10.78 -1.12
N SER A 153 -5.95 10.57 -2.36
CA SER A 153 -6.88 10.51 -3.51
C SER A 153 -7.91 9.37 -3.39
N MET A 154 -7.50 8.24 -2.81
CA MET A 154 -8.38 7.10 -2.53
C MET A 154 -9.46 7.46 -1.50
N LEU A 155 -9.09 8.16 -0.43
CA LEU A 155 -10.02 8.61 0.61
C LEU A 155 -10.94 9.71 0.09
N GLU A 156 -10.42 10.67 -0.67
CA GLU A 156 -11.19 11.75 -1.28
C GLU A 156 -12.30 11.21 -2.19
N ALA A 157 -12.01 10.15 -2.95
CA ALA A 157 -12.99 9.48 -3.81
C ALA A 157 -14.17 8.83 -3.05
N VAL A 158 -14.07 8.68 -1.73
CA VAL A 158 -15.17 8.22 -0.87
C VAL A 158 -15.65 9.28 0.13
N ASP A 159 -15.38 10.56 -0.16
CA ASP A 159 -15.74 11.73 0.65
C ASP A 159 -15.10 11.70 2.05
N ARG A 160 -13.84 11.24 2.10
CA ARG A 160 -13.06 11.12 3.33
C ARG A 160 -11.74 11.85 3.19
N ASN A 161 -11.27 12.46 4.27
CA ASN A 161 -9.98 13.13 4.29
C ASN A 161 -9.39 13.14 5.70
N ARG A 162 -8.05 13.24 5.77
CA ARG A 162 -7.30 13.25 7.04
C ARG A 162 -7.53 14.50 7.89
N LYS A 163 -8.17 15.57 7.39
CA LYS A 163 -8.41 16.81 8.16
C LYS A 163 -9.69 16.73 8.98
N GLU A 164 -10.71 16.03 8.48
CA GLU A 164 -12.07 16.11 9.03
C GLU A 164 -12.51 14.79 9.67
N ASN A 165 -12.43 13.68 8.95
CA ASN A 165 -13.21 12.48 9.27
C ASN A 165 -12.42 11.16 9.23
N VAL A 166 -11.10 11.24 9.06
CA VAL A 166 -10.20 10.09 9.11
C VAL A 166 -9.06 10.34 10.08
N PHE A 167 -8.70 9.31 10.83
CA PHE A 167 -7.40 9.23 11.49
C PHE A 167 -6.52 8.22 10.76
N ILE A 168 -5.26 8.57 10.49
CA ILE A 168 -4.31 7.72 9.77
C ILE A 168 -3.12 7.43 10.68
N LEU A 169 -2.76 6.17 10.82
CA LEU A 169 -1.60 5.74 11.60
C LEU A 169 -0.96 4.48 11.00
N ASN A 170 0.21 4.12 11.50
CA ASN A 170 0.88 2.86 11.19
C ASN A 170 0.90 1.94 12.41
N THR A 171 1.04 0.64 12.16
CA THR A 171 1.27 -0.35 13.22
C THR A 171 2.55 -0.02 13.98
N LEU A 172 3.67 0.14 13.26
CA LEU A 172 4.91 0.61 13.85
C LEU A 172 4.95 2.14 13.87
N LYS A 173 5.54 2.70 14.93
CA LYS A 173 5.74 4.16 15.08
C LYS A 173 7.13 4.63 14.66
N CYS A 174 8.02 3.70 14.29
CA CYS A 174 9.40 3.99 13.90
C CYS A 174 9.69 3.31 12.57
N ARG A 175 10.49 3.96 11.72
CA ARG A 175 10.92 3.42 10.43
C ARG A 175 11.93 2.27 10.62
N PRO A 176 11.68 1.08 10.05
CA PRO A 176 12.71 0.04 9.94
C PRO A 176 13.88 0.47 9.04
N PRO A 177 15.14 0.13 9.39
CA PRO A 177 16.30 0.43 8.56
C PRO A 177 16.10 -0.01 7.11
N GLN A 178 16.44 0.88 6.17
CA GLN A 178 16.31 0.62 4.73
C GLN A 178 14.89 0.23 4.27
N ASN A 179 13.85 0.57 5.04
CA ASN A 179 12.46 0.16 4.79
C ASN A 179 12.29 -1.37 4.69
N ARG A 180 13.10 -2.13 5.44
CA ARG A 180 12.91 -3.58 5.54
C ARG A 180 11.55 -3.90 6.18
N ASN A 181 11.16 -5.16 6.04
CA ASN A 181 10.04 -5.71 6.78
C ASN A 181 10.28 -5.64 8.30
N PRO A 182 9.28 -5.21 9.10
CA PRO A 182 9.29 -5.33 10.54
C PRO A 182 9.44 -6.78 11.00
N THR A 183 10.13 -6.97 12.13
CA THR A 183 10.20 -8.25 12.81
C THR A 183 8.96 -8.47 13.70
N PRO A 184 8.58 -9.72 14.00
CA PRO A 184 7.47 -10.01 14.92
C PRO A 184 7.66 -9.37 16.31
N GLU A 185 8.90 -9.31 16.80
CA GLU A 185 9.24 -8.69 18.07
C GLU A 185 9.00 -7.18 18.06
N GLU A 186 9.43 -6.47 17.00
CA GLU A 186 9.18 -5.03 16.84
C GLU A 186 7.68 -4.73 16.78
N ILE A 187 6.89 -5.57 16.11
CA ILE A 187 5.44 -5.47 16.06
C ILE A 187 4.85 -5.65 17.45
N ALA A 188 5.22 -6.73 18.16
CA ALA A 188 4.71 -7.03 19.50
C ALA A 188 5.01 -5.92 20.51
N LEU A 189 6.21 -5.33 20.46
CA LEU A 189 6.60 -4.23 21.35
C LEU A 189 5.87 -2.91 21.02
N CYS A 190 5.46 -2.71 19.77
CA CYS A 190 4.78 -1.49 19.33
C CYS A 190 3.25 -1.61 19.39
N ALA A 191 2.69 -2.82 19.34
CA ALA A 191 1.25 -3.10 19.34
C ALA A 191 0.46 -2.47 20.49
N PRO A 192 0.95 -2.37 21.74
CA PRO A 192 0.21 -1.72 22.83
C PRO A 192 -0.17 -0.26 22.51
N PHE A 193 0.68 0.48 21.79
CA PHE A 193 0.35 1.84 21.37
C PHE A 193 -0.78 1.86 20.34
N LEU A 194 -0.74 0.95 19.36
CA LEU A 194 -1.81 0.82 18.37
C LEU A 194 -3.14 0.49 19.05
N HIS A 195 -3.15 -0.50 19.95
CA HIS A 195 -4.34 -0.90 20.67
C HIS A 195 -4.93 0.27 21.46
N ARG A 196 -4.08 1.00 22.19
CA ARG A 196 -4.53 2.16 22.95
C ARG A 196 -5.04 3.30 22.07
N GLN A 197 -4.42 3.54 20.91
CA GLN A 197 -4.93 4.51 19.94
C GLN A 197 -6.32 4.13 19.44
N VAL A 198 -6.56 2.86 19.11
CA VAL A 198 -7.90 2.39 18.70
C VAL A 198 -8.93 2.60 19.81
N GLU A 199 -8.58 2.27 21.06
CA GLU A 199 -9.47 2.44 22.22
C GLU A 199 -9.82 3.90 22.52
N LEU A 200 -8.88 4.83 22.29
CA LEU A 200 -9.12 6.26 22.50
C LEU A 200 -9.90 6.89 21.34
N ILE A 201 -9.61 6.50 20.10
CA ILE A 201 -10.28 7.03 18.90
C ILE A 201 -11.71 6.49 18.78
N LYS A 202 -11.94 5.22 19.17
CA LYS A 202 -13.21 4.51 19.05
C LYS A 202 -13.82 4.60 17.64
N PRO A 203 -13.06 4.21 16.58
CA PRO A 203 -13.58 4.28 15.23
C PRO A 203 -14.72 3.29 15.03
N LYS A 204 -15.65 3.62 14.12
CA LYS A 204 -16.71 2.73 13.67
C LYS A 204 -16.26 1.76 12.58
N VAL A 205 -15.21 2.11 11.84
CA VAL A 205 -14.60 1.23 10.83
C VAL A 205 -13.07 1.38 10.81
N ILE A 206 -12.37 0.27 10.62
CA ILE A 206 -10.93 0.25 10.40
C ILE A 206 -10.65 -0.18 8.95
N PHE A 207 -9.86 0.62 8.24
CA PHE A 207 -9.34 0.28 6.92
C PHE A 207 -7.85 -0.07 7.03
N ALA A 208 -7.55 -1.37 7.01
CA ALA A 208 -6.21 -1.90 7.16
C ALA A 208 -5.54 -2.05 5.80
N VAL A 209 -4.44 -1.33 5.57
CA VAL A 209 -3.71 -1.35 4.30
C VAL A 209 -2.36 -2.04 4.47
N GLY A 210 -2.18 -3.17 3.80
CA GLY A 210 -0.94 -3.95 3.85
C GLY A 210 -0.93 -5.10 4.85
N ARG A 211 0.05 -5.98 4.71
CA ARG A 211 0.15 -7.27 5.41
C ARG A 211 0.36 -7.10 6.91
N PHE A 212 1.25 -6.21 7.32
CA PHE A 212 1.58 -6.06 8.74
C PHE A 212 0.47 -5.39 9.54
N ALA A 213 -0.27 -4.46 8.92
CA ALA A 213 -1.48 -3.90 9.52
C ALA A 213 -2.50 -5.00 9.85
N VAL A 214 -2.73 -5.88 8.87
CA VAL A 214 -3.63 -7.02 9.02
C VAL A 214 -3.15 -8.02 10.07
N GLN A 215 -1.86 -8.39 10.03
CA GLN A 215 -1.29 -9.32 11.00
C GLN A 215 -1.45 -8.79 12.43
N SER A 216 -1.24 -7.48 12.63
CA SER A 216 -1.30 -6.85 13.94
C SER A 216 -2.72 -6.70 14.47
N LEU A 217 -3.69 -6.43 13.58
CA LEU A 217 -5.10 -6.30 13.98
C LEU A 217 -5.78 -7.66 14.12
N LEU A 218 -5.66 -8.54 13.12
CA LEU A 218 -6.44 -9.78 13.07
C LEU A 218 -5.73 -10.98 13.71
N ASN A 219 -4.45 -10.84 14.10
CA ASN A 219 -3.61 -11.91 14.63
C ASN A 219 -3.64 -13.19 13.76
N ARG A 220 -3.60 -13.00 12.43
CA ARG A 220 -3.66 -14.09 11.44
C ARG A 220 -2.55 -13.93 10.42
N GLU A 221 -1.89 -15.05 10.12
CA GLU A 221 -1.00 -15.16 8.97
C GLU A 221 -1.81 -15.58 7.74
N ALA A 222 -2.35 -14.59 7.03
CA ALA A 222 -3.08 -14.82 5.80
C ALA A 222 -2.66 -13.81 4.73
N THR A 223 -2.80 -14.20 3.47
CA THR A 223 -2.47 -13.31 2.35
C THR A 223 -3.51 -12.21 2.24
N ILE A 224 -3.09 -11.01 1.82
CA ILE A 224 -4.03 -9.92 1.53
C ILE A 224 -5.05 -10.36 0.48
N ALA A 225 -4.66 -11.19 -0.49
CA ALA A 225 -5.55 -11.77 -1.48
C ALA A 225 -6.76 -12.52 -0.90
N SER A 226 -6.59 -13.29 0.18
CA SER A 226 -7.68 -14.10 0.74
C SER A 226 -8.62 -13.32 1.68
N LEU A 227 -8.15 -12.18 2.20
CA LEU A 227 -8.84 -11.39 3.21
C LEU A 227 -9.64 -10.21 2.65
N ARG A 228 -9.26 -9.65 1.50
CA ARG A 228 -9.99 -8.53 0.88
C ARG A 228 -11.41 -8.92 0.44
N GLY A 229 -12.24 -7.92 0.19
CA GLY A 229 -13.65 -8.11 -0.18
C GLY A 229 -14.54 -8.70 0.91
N LYS A 230 -14.06 -8.77 2.16
CA LYS A 230 -14.78 -9.28 3.33
C LYS A 230 -14.64 -8.30 4.49
N THR A 231 -15.62 -8.31 5.37
CA THR A 231 -15.56 -7.61 6.66
C THR A 231 -15.02 -8.56 7.72
N HIS A 232 -13.99 -8.13 8.45
CA HIS A 232 -13.43 -8.83 9.60
C HIS A 232 -13.78 -8.08 10.88
N ASP A 233 -13.47 -8.67 12.03
CA ASP A 233 -13.70 -8.04 13.32
C ASP A 233 -12.37 -7.77 14.04
N TYR A 234 -12.29 -6.60 14.66
CA TYR A 234 -11.27 -6.27 15.64
C TYR A 234 -11.95 -5.68 16.88
N ARG A 235 -12.16 -6.53 17.90
CA ARG A 235 -12.75 -6.14 19.19
C ARG A 235 -14.13 -5.47 19.02
N GLY A 236 -14.96 -5.99 18.13
CA GLY A 236 -16.28 -5.43 17.82
C GLY A 236 -16.27 -4.31 16.78
N ILE A 237 -15.10 -3.90 16.28
CA ILE A 237 -14.97 -2.88 15.22
C ILE A 237 -14.76 -3.59 13.89
N PRO A 238 -15.59 -3.31 12.85
CA PRO A 238 -15.41 -3.91 11.55
C PRO A 238 -14.10 -3.44 10.88
N VAL A 239 -13.34 -4.41 10.37
CA VAL A 239 -12.07 -4.19 9.66
C VAL A 239 -12.22 -4.58 8.20
N ILE A 240 -11.96 -3.63 7.31
CA ILE A 240 -11.83 -3.88 5.88
C ILE A 240 -10.36 -3.89 5.51
N VAL A 241 -9.93 -4.95 4.85
CA VAL A 241 -8.55 -5.14 4.41
C VAL A 241 -8.40 -4.66 2.98
N SER A 242 -7.29 -3.99 2.67
CA SER A 242 -6.92 -3.69 1.30
C SER A 242 -5.40 -3.77 1.04
N TYR A 243 -5.03 -3.62 -0.23
CA TYR A 243 -3.63 -3.52 -0.65
C TYR A 243 -2.98 -2.24 -0.15
N HIS A 244 -1.69 -2.31 0.18
CA HIS A 244 -0.93 -1.12 0.54
C HIS A 244 -0.79 -0.18 -0.68
N PRO A 245 -0.94 1.16 -0.54
CA PRO A 245 -0.82 2.09 -1.68
C PRO A 245 0.51 1.97 -2.44
N ALA A 246 1.62 1.74 -1.74
CA ALA A 246 2.92 1.48 -2.37
C ALA A 246 2.93 0.26 -3.31
N TYR A 247 2.14 -0.78 -3.01
CA TYR A 247 1.96 -1.94 -3.90
C TYR A 247 1.14 -1.55 -5.14
N LEU A 248 0.08 -0.76 -4.96
CA LEU A 248 -0.79 -0.31 -6.06
C LEU A 248 -0.08 0.64 -7.04
N LEU A 249 0.93 1.38 -6.57
CA LEU A 249 1.78 2.19 -7.45
C LEU A 249 2.66 1.33 -8.37
N ARG A 250 3.03 0.12 -7.93
CA ARG A 250 3.79 -0.85 -8.75
C ARG A 250 2.88 -1.76 -9.58
N ASN A 251 1.68 -2.05 -9.09
CA ASN A 251 0.70 -2.94 -9.71
C ASN A 251 -0.62 -2.21 -9.95
N MET A 252 -0.63 -1.34 -10.96
CA MET A 252 -1.76 -0.47 -11.25
C MET A 252 -3.10 -1.18 -11.51
N PRO A 253 -3.16 -2.36 -12.17
CA PRO A 253 -4.43 -3.06 -12.40
C PRO A 253 -5.20 -3.38 -11.11
N ASP A 254 -4.50 -3.58 -10.00
CA ASP A 254 -5.11 -3.91 -8.71
C ASP A 254 -5.75 -2.70 -8.00
N LYS A 255 -5.61 -1.48 -8.53
CA LYS A 255 -6.32 -0.29 -8.03
C LYS A 255 -7.84 -0.48 -8.09
N SER A 256 -8.34 -1.21 -9.09
CA SER A 256 -9.75 -1.58 -9.20
C SER A 256 -10.25 -2.41 -8.01
N LYS A 257 -9.42 -3.32 -7.49
CA LYS A 257 -9.71 -4.13 -6.31
C LYS A 257 -9.70 -3.29 -5.05
N ALA A 258 -8.71 -2.40 -4.91
CA ALA A 258 -8.65 -1.48 -3.77
C ALA A 258 -9.85 -0.52 -3.72
N TRP A 259 -10.36 -0.10 -4.88
CA TRP A 259 -11.60 0.67 -4.98
C TRP A 259 -12.81 -0.10 -4.44
N GLN A 260 -12.94 -1.39 -4.78
CA GLN A 260 -14.02 -2.23 -4.24
C GLN A 260 -13.96 -2.32 -2.71
N ASP A 261 -12.75 -2.45 -2.14
CA ASP A 261 -12.57 -2.47 -0.69
C ASP A 261 -12.94 -1.13 -0.04
N LEU A 262 -12.61 0.01 -0.66
CA LEU A 262 -13.01 1.34 -0.17
C LEU A 262 -14.53 1.52 -0.16
N VAL A 263 -15.20 1.09 -1.24
CA VAL A 263 -16.66 1.13 -1.32
C VAL A 263 -17.28 0.24 -0.24
N LEU A 264 -16.70 -0.94 0.02
CA LEU A 264 -17.12 -1.81 1.12
C LEU A 264 -16.97 -1.10 2.47
N ALA A 265 -15.82 -0.47 2.73
CA ALA A 265 -15.59 0.28 3.96
C ALA A 265 -16.57 1.44 4.14
N LYS A 266 -16.89 2.18 3.07
CA LYS A 266 -17.90 3.26 3.09
C LYS A 266 -19.28 2.71 3.44
N LYS A 267 -19.69 1.59 2.84
CA LYS A 267 -20.97 0.93 3.13
C LYS A 267 -21.03 0.43 4.56
N THR A 268 -19.96 -0.20 5.05
CA THR A 268 -19.87 -0.70 6.43
C THR A 268 -19.99 0.44 7.45
N LEU A 269 -19.32 1.57 7.20
CA LEU A 269 -19.48 2.76 8.04
C LEU A 269 -20.93 3.27 8.04
N ALA A 270 -21.57 3.35 6.87
CA ALA A 270 -22.95 3.81 6.77
C ALA A 270 -23.95 2.90 7.51
N ALA A 271 -23.64 1.61 7.66
CA ALA A 271 -24.46 0.67 8.43
C ALA A 271 -24.21 0.72 9.95
N ALA A 272 -23.14 1.40 10.39
CA ALA A 272 -22.76 1.55 11.80
C ALA A 272 -23.20 2.89 12.42
N VAL A 273 -23.82 3.77 11.61
CA VAL A 273 -24.43 5.05 12.02
C VAL A 273 -25.92 4.84 12.19
#